data_AF-A0A497PZ69-F1
#
_entry.id   AF-A0A497PZ69-F1
#
_cell.length_a   1.000
_cell.length_b   1.000
_cell.length_c   1.000
_cell.angle_alpha   90.00
_cell.angle_beta   90.00
_cell.angle_gamma   90.00
#
_symmetry.space_group_name_H-M   'P 1'
#
loop_
_entity.id
_entity.type
_entity.pdbx_description
1 polymer ?
#
loop_
_entity_poly.entity_id
_entity_poly.type
_entity_poly.pdbx_seq_one_letter_code
_entity_poly.pdbx_strand_id
1 'polypeptide(L)' 'MIRQIAPKIGTLRTRNDHSGDTLVTIRATRCTSCHASISPQEDSVKLRCPSCGEFTIWRCESCRRFSNRYTCPNCGFEGP' A
#
# COMPACT_ATOMS: atom_id res chain seq x y z
N MET A 1 56.92 4.38 -18.40
CA MET A 1 56.28 4.24 -17.07
C MET A 1 54.82 3.91 -17.28
N ILE A 2 54.49 2.62 -17.17
CA ILE A 2 53.15 2.05 -17.32
C ILE A 2 52.40 2.16 -15.98
N ARG A 3 51.26 2.85 -15.95
CA ARG A 3 50.28 2.71 -14.84
C ARG A 3 48.91 2.48 -15.44
N GLN A 4 48.63 1.20 -15.67
CA GLN A 4 47.28 0.67 -15.79
C GLN A 4 46.51 0.99 -14.49
N ILE A 5 45.34 1.60 -14.59
CA ILE A 5 44.35 1.59 -13.50
C ILE A 5 43.04 1.12 -14.13
N ALA A 6 42.74 -0.15 -13.86
CA ALA A 6 41.58 -0.88 -14.34
C ALA A 6 40.24 -0.28 -13.83
N PRO A 7 39.13 -0.50 -14.56
CA PRO A 7 37.81 0.03 -14.22
C PRO A 7 37.26 -0.63 -12.94
N LYS A 8 36.66 0.17 -12.04
CA LYS A 8 35.89 -0.35 -10.91
C LYS A 8 34.60 -0.98 -11.44
N ILE A 9 34.67 -2.27 -11.77
CA ILE A 9 33.51 -3.11 -12.06
C ILE A 9 32.72 -3.25 -10.76
N GLY A 10 31.80 -2.32 -10.54
CA GLY A 10 30.82 -2.40 -9.45
C GLY A 10 29.83 -3.51 -9.79
N THR A 11 29.90 -4.61 -9.04
CA THR A 11 28.96 -5.72 -9.07
C THR A 11 27.56 -5.23 -8.69
N LEU A 12 26.75 -4.87 -9.69
CA LEU A 12 25.33 -4.61 -9.50
C LEU A 12 24.66 -5.94 -9.10
N ARG A 13 24.29 -6.04 -7.83
CA ARG A 13 23.51 -7.13 -7.24
C ARG A 13 22.23 -7.36 -8.05
N THR A 14 22.11 -8.52 -8.67
CA THR A 14 20.85 -9.00 -9.24
C THR A 14 19.87 -9.29 -8.09
N ARG A 15 18.91 -8.39 -7.88
CA ARG A 15 17.72 -8.70 -7.08
C ARG A 15 16.82 -9.59 -7.94
N ASN A 16 16.96 -10.90 -7.79
CA ASN A 16 15.93 -11.85 -8.21
C ASN A 16 14.72 -11.66 -7.29
N ASP A 17 13.76 -10.85 -7.72
CA ASP A 17 12.44 -10.75 -7.08
C ASP A 17 11.56 -11.86 -7.67
N HIS A 18 11.51 -12.99 -6.96
CA HIS A 18 10.65 -14.12 -7.26
C HIS A 18 9.39 -14.04 -6.40
N SER A 19 8.65 -12.93 -6.50
CA SER A 19 7.38 -12.77 -5.81
C SER A 19 6.27 -13.34 -6.68
N GLY A 20 6.03 -14.65 -6.51
CA GLY A 20 4.87 -15.33 -7.08
C GLY A 20 3.58 -14.69 -6.56
N ASP A 21 2.86 -14.02 -7.46
CA ASP A 21 1.47 -13.63 -7.25
C ASP A 21 0.64 -14.49 -8.22
N THR A 22 0.06 -15.56 -7.68
CA THR A 22 -0.95 -16.32 -8.40
C THR A 22 -2.17 -15.42 -8.51
N LEU A 23 -2.36 -14.90 -9.72
CA LEU A 23 -3.36 -13.89 -10.07
C LEU A 23 -4.78 -14.45 -9.89
N VAL A 24 -5.25 -14.47 -8.66
CA VAL A 24 -6.66 -14.58 -8.35
C VAL A 24 -7.26 -13.19 -8.57
N THR A 25 -7.86 -12.99 -9.75
CA THR A 25 -8.61 -11.77 -10.11
C THR A 25 -9.93 -11.71 -9.32
N ILE A 26 -9.83 -11.61 -8.00
CA ILE A 26 -10.90 -11.09 -7.16
C ILE A 26 -10.77 -9.57 -7.23
N ARG A 27 -11.88 -8.86 -7.46
CA ARG A 27 -11.95 -7.40 -7.40
C ARG A 27 -11.66 -6.95 -5.96
N ALA A 28 -10.38 -6.90 -5.60
CA ALA A 28 -9.94 -6.57 -4.26
C ALA A 28 -10.22 -5.09 -4.02
N THR A 29 -11.07 -4.82 -3.03
CA THR A 29 -11.27 -3.46 -2.54
C THR A 29 -9.99 -3.03 -1.83
N ARG A 30 -9.48 -1.83 -2.08
CA ARG A 30 -8.23 -1.36 -1.45
C ARG A 30 -8.52 -0.53 -0.22
N CYS A 31 -7.77 -0.77 0.85
CA CYS A 31 -7.85 0.07 2.04
C CYS A 31 -7.20 1.45 1.80
N THR A 32 -7.83 2.52 2.27
CA THR A 32 -7.33 3.90 2.12
C THR A 32 -6.06 4.19 2.94
N SER A 33 -5.73 3.40 3.97
CA SER A 33 -4.56 3.69 4.82
C SER A 33 -3.35 2.81 4.56
N CYS A 34 -3.54 1.49 4.39
CA CYS A 34 -2.43 0.58 4.08
C CYS A 34 -2.31 0.30 2.58
N HIS A 35 -3.27 0.72 1.76
CA HIS A 35 -3.34 0.44 0.32
C HIS A 35 -3.33 -1.05 -0.05
N ALA A 36 -3.46 -1.93 0.95
CA ALA A 36 -3.51 -3.37 0.75
C ALA A 36 -4.84 -3.79 0.10
N SER A 37 -4.78 -4.88 -0.66
CA SER A 37 -5.95 -5.61 -1.13
C SER A 37 -6.67 -6.21 0.06
N ILE A 38 -7.92 -5.81 0.26
CA ILE A 38 -8.79 -6.39 1.27
C ILE A 38 -9.35 -7.70 0.70
N SER A 39 -9.10 -8.80 1.40
CA SER A 39 -9.72 -10.09 1.09
C SER A 39 -11.24 -10.02 1.30
N PRO A 40 -12.06 -10.65 0.45
CA PRO A 40 -13.52 -10.66 0.62
C PRO A 40 -13.97 -11.40 1.90
N GLN A 41 -13.08 -12.18 2.50
CA GLN A 41 -13.29 -12.90 3.76
C GLN A 41 -12.94 -12.07 5.00
N GLU A 42 -12.23 -10.94 4.84
CA GLU A 42 -11.85 -10.06 5.95
C GLU A 42 -12.92 -8.99 6.19
N ASP A 43 -13.14 -8.66 7.47
CA ASP A 43 -14.09 -7.62 7.89
C ASP A 43 -13.60 -6.22 7.50
N SER A 44 -13.98 -5.80 6.30
CA SER A 44 -13.81 -4.41 5.87
C SER A 44 -15.04 -3.57 6.12
N VAL A 45 -14.80 -2.31 6.48
CA VAL A 45 -15.86 -1.32 6.64
C VAL A 45 -15.79 -0.28 5.54
N LYS A 46 -16.97 0.07 5.03
CA LYS A 46 -17.18 1.18 4.12
C LYS A 46 -17.79 2.33 4.92
N LEU A 47 -17.04 3.41 5.08
CA LEU A 47 -17.48 4.60 5.80
C LEU A 47 -17.44 5.80 4.85
N ARG A 48 -18.47 6.66 4.90
CA ARG A 48 -18.37 7.99 4.27
C ARG A 48 -17.64 8.92 5.22
N CYS A 49 -16.84 9.83 4.68
CA CYS A 49 -16.14 10.82 5.49
C CYS A 49 -17.16 11.59 6.37
N PRO A 50 -16.97 11.68 7.71
CA PRO A 50 -17.90 12.39 8.58
C PRO A 50 -17.84 13.92 8.42
N SER A 51 -16.76 14.43 7.82
CA SER A 51 -16.56 15.86 7.61
C SER A 51 -17.17 16.35 6.29
N CYS A 52 -17.00 15.64 5.17
CA CYS A 52 -17.53 16.07 3.86
C CYS A 52 -18.64 15.18 3.30
N GLY A 53 -18.81 13.93 3.76
CA GLY A 53 -19.85 13.00 3.27
C GLY A 53 -19.67 12.48 1.84
N GLU A 54 -18.76 13.08 1.06
CA GLU A 54 -18.63 12.83 -0.37
C GLU A 54 -17.59 11.75 -0.70
N PHE A 55 -16.52 11.64 0.09
CA PHE A 55 -15.51 10.61 -0.09
C PHE A 55 -15.88 9.31 0.65
N THR A 56 -15.78 8.19 -0.07
CA THR A 56 -15.98 6.84 0.50
C THR A 56 -14.64 6.25 0.90
N ILE A 57 -14.50 5.97 2.19
CA ILE A 57 -13.30 5.42 2.81
C ILE A 57 -13.52 3.92 3.03
N TRP A 58 -12.53 3.12 2.63
CA TRP A 58 -12.51 1.69 2.85
C TRP A 58 -11.40 1.34 3.82
N ARG A 59 -11.74 0.66 4.92
CA ARG A 59 -10.77 0.28 5.94
C ARG A 59 -10.84 -1.21 6.24
N CYS A 60 -9.68 -1.86 6.17
CA CYS A 60 -9.54 -3.26 6.57
C CYS A 60 -9.58 -3.39 8.10
N GLU A 61 -9.80 -4.61 8.57
CA GLU A 61 -9.90 -4.92 9.99
C GLU A 61 -8.61 -4.57 10.73
N SER A 62 -7.47 -4.94 10.14
CA SER A 62 -6.14 -4.66 10.68
C SER A 62 -5.96 -3.16 10.94
N CYS A 63 -6.24 -2.35 9.93
CA CYS A 63 -6.16 -0.90 10.01
C CYS A 63 -7.06 -0.29 11.10
N ARG A 64 -8.26 -0.86 11.30
CA ARG A 64 -9.17 -0.45 12.38
C ARG A 64 -8.64 -0.83 13.76
N ARG A 65 -8.13 -2.06 13.91
CA ARG A 65 -7.54 -2.55 15.16
C ARG A 65 -6.36 -1.70 15.62
N PHE A 66 -5.53 -1.24 14.68
CA PHE A 66 -4.39 -0.38 14.96
C PHE A 66 -4.74 1.12 14.98
N SER A 67 -6.01 1.49 14.74
CA SER A 67 -6.45 2.90 14.64
C SER A 67 -5.50 3.75 13.80
N ASN A 68 -5.04 3.19 12.68
CA ASN A 68 -4.01 3.82 11.87
C ASN A 68 -4.60 5.03 11.14
N ARG A 69 -3.98 6.21 11.23
CA ARG A 69 -4.57 7.44 10.71
C ARG A 69 -4.91 7.34 9.22
N TYR A 70 -6.04 7.95 8.84
CA TYR A 70 -6.45 8.12 7.46
C TYR A 70 -6.73 9.59 7.19
N THR A 71 -6.37 10.05 6.00
CA THR A 71 -6.62 11.42 5.56
C THR A 71 -7.64 11.40 4.44
N CYS A 72 -8.70 12.19 4.57
CA CYS A 72 -9.66 12.37 3.49
C CYS A 72 -9.07 13.30 2.42
N PRO A 73 -8.98 12.88 1.13
CA PRO A 73 -8.42 13.72 0.07
C PRO A 73 -9.33 14.88 -0.34
N ASN A 74 -10.62 14.87 0.04
CA ASN A 74 -11.57 15.93 -0.30
C ASN A 74 -11.51 17.09 0.73
N CYS A 75 -11.60 16.79 2.02
CA CYS A 75 -11.63 17.82 3.07
C CYS A 75 -10.36 17.93 3.93
N GLY A 76 -9.39 17.02 3.78
CA GLY A 76 -8.18 17.00 4.61
C GLY A 76 -8.39 16.51 6.05
N PHE A 77 -9.58 15.98 6.38
CA PHE A 77 -9.85 15.43 7.70
C PHE A 77 -8.94 14.23 7.98
N GLU A 78 -8.15 14.30 9.06
CA GLU A 78 -7.33 13.21 9.58
C GLU A 78 -8.05 12.56 10.77
N GLY A 79 -8.35 11.27 10.66
CA GLY A 79 -9.00 10.48 11.71
C GLY A 79 -8.31 9.14 11.94
N PRO A 80 -8.51 8.50 13.10
CA PRO A 80 -7.98 7.16 13.39
C PRO A 80 -8.65 6.03 12.59
#